data_AF-A0A8X8IAE8-F1
#
_entry.id   AF-A0A8X8IAE8-F1
#
_cell.length_a   1.000
_cell.length_b   1.000
_cell.length_c   1.000
_cell.angle_alpha   90.00
_cell.angle_beta   90.00
_cell.angle_gamma   90.00
#
_symmetry.space_group_name_H-M   'P 1'
#
loop_
_entity.id
_entity.type
_entity.pdbx_description
1 polymer ?
#
loop_
_entity_poly.entity_id
_entity_poly.type
_entity_poly.pdbx_seq_one_letter_code
_entity_poly.pdbx_strand_id
1 'polypeptide(L)' 'MGGRIDRLEFERNVSEDDAIMIPAGTWHNVTNTGHVPLKLYSIYAPPEHPFGTVHRTKAEAMAAYR' A
#
# COMPACT_ATOMS: atom_id res chain seq x y z
N MET A 1 -9.34 1.61 -4.74
CA MET A 1 -9.28 0.16 -4.98
C MET A 1 -10.37 -0.27 -5.94
N GLY A 2 -10.20 -1.41 -6.63
CA GLY A 2 -11.19 -1.92 -7.59
C GLY A 2 -10.77 -3.21 -8.27
N GLY A 3 -11.66 -3.76 -9.10
CA GLY A 3 -11.41 -5.00 -9.84
C GLY A 3 -10.46 -4.84 -11.03
N ARG A 4 -10.11 -3.61 -11.42
CA ARG A 4 -9.24 -3.32 -12.57
C ARG A 4 -8.27 -2.19 -12.27
N ILE A 5 -7.05 -2.27 -12.82
CA ILE A 5 -6.01 -1.26 -12.63
C ILE A 5 -6.38 0.10 -13.22
N ASP A 6 -7.06 0.10 -14.38
CA ASP A 6 -7.44 1.28 -15.15
C ASP A 6 -8.72 1.95 -14.62
N ARG A 7 -9.38 1.32 -13.64
CA ARG A 7 -10.65 1.78 -13.08
C ARG A 7 -10.79 1.37 -11.62
N LEU A 8 -10.37 2.27 -10.72
CA LEU A 8 -10.57 2.14 -9.28
C LEU A 8 -11.92 2.74 -8.90
N GLU A 9 -12.85 1.92 -8.40
CA GLU A 9 -14.24 2.34 -8.15
C GLU A 9 -14.51 2.74 -6.69
N PHE A 10 -13.59 2.42 -5.78
CA PHE A 10 -13.66 2.78 -4.38
C PHE A 10 -12.48 3.66 -3.97
N GLU A 11 -12.77 4.85 -3.45
CA GLU A 11 -11.80 5.80 -2.92
C GLU A 11 -12.33 6.40 -1.63
N ARG A 12 -11.49 6.46 -0.60
CA ARG A 12 -11.82 7.05 0.70
C ARG A 12 -10.61 7.74 1.29
N ASN A 13 -10.86 8.85 1.97
CA ASN A 13 -9.89 9.41 2.89
C ASN A 13 -9.82 8.51 4.12
N VAL A 14 -8.61 8.34 4.65
CA VAL A 14 -8.32 7.62 5.88
C VAL A 14 -7.52 8.52 6.81
N SER A 15 -7.71 8.34 8.11
CA SER A 15 -7.06 9.08 9.18
C SER A 15 -6.43 8.15 10.21
N GLU A 16 -5.96 8.72 11.31
CA GLU A 16 -5.57 7.93 12.48
C GLU A 16 -6.69 6.96 12.90
N ASP A 17 -6.28 5.82 13.45
CA ASP A 17 -7.13 4.71 13.89
C ASP A 17 -7.98 4.00 12.81
N ASP A 18 -7.88 4.39 11.53
CA ASP A 18 -8.51 3.65 10.44
C ASP A 18 -7.73 2.39 10.03
N ALA A 19 -8.45 1.41 9.49
CA ALA A 19 -7.90 0.21 8.88
C ALA A 19 -8.34 0.05 7.43
N ILE A 20 -7.43 -0.42 6.57
CA ILE A 20 -7.70 -0.70 5.15
C ILE A 20 -7.63 -2.21 4.92
N MET A 21 -8.73 -2.80 4.49
CA MET A 21 -8.78 -4.22 4.09
C MET A 21 -8.66 -4.33 2.57
N ILE A 22 -7.65 -5.07 2.10
CA ILE A 22 -7.37 -5.25 0.68
C ILE A 22 -7.49 -6.74 0.34
N PRO A 23 -8.63 -7.20 -0.20
CA PRO A 23 -8.80 -8.59 -0.60
C PRO A 23 -7.86 -8.98 -1.74
N ALA A 24 -7.47 -10.26 -1.80
CA ALA A 24 -6.66 -10.80 -2.89
C ALA A 24 -7.28 -10.50 -4.27
N GLY A 25 -6.44 -10.14 -5.25
CA GLY A 25 -6.88 -9.76 -6.59
C GLY A 25 -7.43 -8.33 -6.71
N THR A 26 -7.41 -7.54 -5.64
CA THR A 26 -7.89 -6.14 -5.67
C THR A 26 -6.77 -5.18 -6.05
N TRP A 27 -6.98 -4.39 -7.11
CA TRP A 27 -6.10 -3.27 -7.43
C TRP A 27 -6.27 -2.16 -6.40
N HIS A 28 -5.17 -1.59 -5.90
CA HIS A 28 -5.19 -0.61 -4.82
C HIS A 28 -3.99 0.33 -4.88
N ASN A 29 -4.12 1.48 -4.22
CA ASN A 29 -3.04 2.42 -4.01
C ASN A 29 -3.33 3.21 -2.72
N VAL A 30 -2.28 3.64 -2.01
CA VAL A 30 -2.36 4.52 -0.84
C VAL A 30 -1.49 5.73 -1.12
N THR A 31 -2.11 6.92 -1.12
CA THR A 31 -1.42 8.19 -1.39
C THR A 31 -1.48 9.04 -0.12
N ASN A 32 -0.33 9.51 0.35
CA ASN A 32 -0.30 10.52 1.41
C ASN A 32 -0.81 11.86 0.86
N THR A 33 -2.01 12.27 1.28
CA THR A 33 -2.64 13.54 0.92
C THR A 33 -2.44 14.64 1.98
N GLY A 34 -1.77 14.32 3.09
CA GLY A 34 -1.47 15.25 4.18
C GLY A 34 -0.15 16.00 4.00
N HIS A 35 0.17 16.83 4.99
CA HIS A 35 1.38 17.68 5.00
C HIS A 35 2.53 17.12 5.85
N VAL A 36 2.33 15.97 6.48
CA VAL A 36 3.33 15.28 7.31
C VAL A 36 3.55 13.85 6.80
N PRO A 37 4.67 13.19 7.15
CA PRO A 37 4.89 11.81 6.74
C PRO A 37 3.80 10.87 7.27
N LEU A 38 3.11 10.17 6.36
CA LEU A 38 2.19 9.09 6.70
C LEU A 38 2.96 7.94 7.36
N LYS A 39 2.50 7.52 8.54
CA LYS A 39 3.03 6.37 9.29
C LYS A 39 1.96 5.28 9.33
N LEU A 40 2.31 4.09 8.87
CA LEU A 40 1.41 2.93 8.85
C LEU A 40 2.22 1.65 8.98
N TYR A 41 1.53 0.56 9.29
CA TYR A 41 2.02 -0.80 9.16
C TYR A 41 1.17 -1.55 8.13
N SER A 42 1.77 -2.53 7.45
CA SER A 42 1.06 -3.42 6.53
C SER A 42 1.26 -4.86 6.99
N ILE A 43 0.21 -5.66 6.88
CA ILE A 43 0.22 -7.09 7.20
C ILE A 43 -0.17 -7.85 5.94
N TYR A 44 0.76 -8.65 5.43
CA TYR A 44 0.55 -9.50 4.25
C TYR A 44 0.29 -10.95 4.66
N ALA A 45 -0.66 -11.60 4.00
CA ALA A 45 -0.96 -13.02 4.17
C ALA A 45 -1.27 -13.67 2.81
N PRO A 46 -0.37 -14.50 2.23
CA PRO A 46 0.95 -14.88 2.74
C PRO A 46 1.96 -13.72 2.73
N PRO A 47 3.18 -13.87 3.31
CA PRO A 47 4.21 -12.83 3.29
C PRO A 47 4.58 -12.41 1.86
N GLU A 48 4.65 -11.10 1.62
CA GLU A 48 4.97 -10.52 0.30
C GLU A 48 6.48 -10.29 0.07
N HIS A 49 7.26 -10.12 1.14
CA HIS A 49 8.67 -9.75 1.06
C HIS A 49 9.56 -10.78 1.77
N PRO A 50 10.82 -10.98 1.32
CA PRO A 50 11.79 -11.76 2.07
C PRO A 50 11.98 -11.25 3.50
N PHE A 51 12.35 -12.15 4.41
CA PHE A 51 12.63 -11.79 5.80
C PHE A 51 13.78 -10.77 5.88
N GLY A 52 13.58 -9.70 6.67
CA GLY A 52 14.58 -8.66 6.88
C GLY A 52 14.69 -7.61 5.77
N THR A 53 13.79 -7.61 4.78
CA THR A 53 13.75 -6.56 3.74
C THR A 53 13.57 -5.17 4.36
N VAL A 54 14.44 -4.23 3.99
CA VAL A 54 14.36 -2.81 4.35
C VAL A 54 14.57 -1.97 3.11
N HIS A 55 13.52 -1.26 2.67
CA HIS A 55 13.61 -0.22 1.65
C HIS A 55 13.52 1.15 2.33
N ARG A 56 14.62 1.92 2.34
CA ARG A 56 14.65 3.25 2.97
C ARG A 56 13.93 4.30 2.14
N THR A 57 13.87 4.09 0.82
CA THR A 57 13.22 4.99 -0.12
C THR A 57 12.27 4.25 -1.05
N LYS A 58 11.29 4.97 -1.61
CA LYS A 58 10.39 4.43 -2.64
C LYS A 58 11.17 3.94 -3.88
N ALA A 59 12.23 4.65 -4.27
CA ALA A 59 13.05 4.29 -5.42
C ALA A 59 13.77 2.94 -5.22
N GLU A 60 14.31 2.69 -4.03
CA GLU A 60 14.90 1.38 -3.67
C GLU A 60 13.86 0.26 -3.79
N ALA A 61 12.65 0.46 -3.24
CA ALA A 61 11.58 -0.52 -3.34
C ALA A 61 11.23 -0.85 -4.80
N MET A 62 11.08 0.16 -5.66
CA MET A 62 10.77 -0.05 -7.09
C MET A 62 11.89 -0.76 -7.85
N ALA A 63 13.14 -0.58 -7.44
CA ALA A 63 14.28 -1.26 -8.06
C ALA A 63 14.37 -2.74 -7.67
N ALA A 64 13.83 -3.13 -6.52
CA ALA A 64 13.84 -4.51 -6.03
C ALA A 64 12.82 -5.44 -6.73
N TYR A 65 11.78 -4.89 -7.37
CA TYR A 65 10.71 -5.65 -8.05
C TYR A 65 10.80 -5.60 -9.59
N ARG A 66 11.98 -5.33 -10.14
CA ARG A 66 12.27 -5.43 -11.57
C ARG A 66 12.85 -6.78 -11.93
#